data_AF-A0A699Z4D8-F1
#
_entry.id   AF-A0A699Z4D8-F1
#
_cell.length_a   1.000
_cell.length_b   1.000
_cell.length_c   1.000
_cell.angle_alpha   90.00
_cell.angle_beta   90.00
_cell.angle_gamma   90.00
#
_symmetry.space_group_name_H-M   'P 1'
#
loop_
_entity.id
_entity.type
_entity.pdbx_description
1 polymer ?
#
loop_
_entity_poly.entity_id
_entity_poly.type
_entity_poly.pdbx_seq_one_letter_code
_entity_poly.pdbx_strand_id
1 'polypeptide(L)'
;MEFQTLIARKDATQASLEQRIRNARYIAELCKFGLYPAGQFFLSLKALLDDLVGLNVDAAAALVESAGRYLLRNPPTRTRMENMLQVMMRLKGVRHLDPRQAALVEAAYYTATAPKGGFNAAKRKKRPPLHEYIRHLLLVQLSPSTLADVLRKLLKLPWEECEQYVLKCMLKVVRVRASNLPLIIQLGYALAQYYNSLGIAM
;
A
#
# COMPACT_ATOMS: atom_id res chain seq x y z
N MET A 1 -4.01 5.36 31.76
CA MET A 1 -4.88 6.21 32.60
C MET A 1 -4.90 7.67 32.13
N GLU A 2 -3.80 8.24 31.63
CA GLU A 2 -3.74 9.66 31.21
C GLU A 2 -4.68 10.07 30.04
N PHE A 3 -4.96 9.17 29.10
CA PHE A 3 -5.85 9.52 27.98
C PHE A 3 -7.32 9.67 28.41
N GLN A 4 -7.77 8.80 29.33
CA GLN A 4 -9.13 8.87 29.88
C GLN A 4 -9.31 10.12 30.75
N THR A 5 -8.28 10.51 31.50
CA THR A 5 -8.32 11.76 32.29
C THR A 5 -8.33 12.99 31.41
N LEU A 6 -7.66 12.98 30.27
CA LEU A 6 -7.71 14.07 29.30
C LEU A 6 -9.09 14.16 28.62
N ILE A 7 -9.70 13.05 28.23
CA ILE A 7 -11.08 13.05 27.68
C ILE A 7 -12.06 13.68 28.68
N ALA A 8 -11.91 13.38 29.98
CA ALA A 8 -12.79 13.91 31.03
C ALA A 8 -12.61 15.42 31.32
N ARG A 9 -11.45 16.00 31.00
CA ARG A 9 -11.21 17.44 31.17
C ARG A 9 -11.88 18.23 30.04
N LYS A 10 -12.59 19.31 30.33
CA LYS A 10 -13.24 20.19 29.33
C LYS A 10 -12.39 21.40 28.92
N ASP A 11 -11.17 21.54 29.44
CA ASP A 11 -10.31 22.68 29.16
C ASP A 11 -9.92 22.74 27.67
N ALA A 12 -10.47 23.73 26.97
CA ALA A 12 -10.37 23.90 25.52
C ALA A 12 -9.15 24.77 25.12
N THR A 13 -7.97 24.50 25.70
CA THR A 13 -6.74 25.20 25.29
C THR A 13 -6.09 24.49 24.10
N GLN A 14 -5.47 25.24 23.18
CA GLN A 14 -4.77 24.67 22.03
C GLN A 14 -3.66 23.68 22.43
N ALA A 15 -2.99 23.92 23.56
CA ALA A 15 -2.01 22.99 24.14
C ALA A 15 -2.64 21.65 24.58
N SER A 16 -3.87 21.68 25.12
CA SER A 16 -4.62 20.46 25.47
C SER A 16 -5.01 19.66 24.21
N LEU A 17 -5.35 20.33 23.11
CA LEU A 17 -5.68 19.68 21.84
C LEU A 17 -4.49 18.91 21.27
N GLU A 18 -3.32 19.54 21.19
CA GLU A 18 -2.13 18.89 20.64
C GLU A 18 -1.74 17.66 21.48
N GLN A 19 -1.82 17.77 22.80
CA GLN A 19 -1.55 16.66 23.71
C GLN A 19 -2.54 15.51 23.52
N ARG A 20 -3.83 15.79 23.34
CA ARG A 20 -4.85 14.77 23.04
C ARG A 20 -4.58 14.05 21.73
N ILE A 21 -4.26 14.79 20.66
CA ILE A 21 -3.94 14.21 19.34
C ILE A 21 -2.69 13.34 19.44
N ARG A 22 -1.64 13.81 20.12
CA ARG A 22 -0.40 13.05 20.34
C ARG A 22 -0.67 11.75 21.09
N ASN A 23 -1.47 11.80 22.16
CA ASN A 23 -1.84 10.63 22.94
C ASN A 23 -2.74 9.66 22.16
N ALA A 24 -3.67 10.18 21.36
CA ALA A 24 -4.49 9.39 20.44
C ALA A 24 -3.61 8.61 19.44
N ARG A 25 -2.66 9.29 18.78
CA ARG A 25 -1.70 8.64 17.87
C ARG A 25 -0.86 7.59 18.59
N TYR A 26 -0.37 7.91 19.78
CA TYR A 26 0.44 6.98 20.58
C TYR A 26 -0.34 5.69 20.91
N ILE A 27 -1.58 5.80 21.38
CA ILE A 27 -2.45 4.64 21.66
C ILE A 27 -2.71 3.83 20.38
N ALA A 28 -2.94 4.51 19.27
CA ALA A 28 -3.15 3.87 17.97
C ALA A 28 -1.90 3.07 17.52
N GLU A 29 -0.70 3.63 17.69
CA GLU A 29 0.56 2.91 17.43
C GLU A 29 0.71 1.69 18.35
N LEU A 30 0.52 1.85 19.66
CA LEU A 30 0.58 0.73 20.61
C LEU A 30 -0.42 -0.39 20.27
N CYS A 31 -1.61 -0.02 19.77
CA CYS A 31 -2.61 -0.98 19.33
C CYS A 31 -2.14 -1.79 18.10
N LYS A 32 -1.46 -1.14 17.14
CA LYS A 32 -0.89 -1.83 15.98
C LYS A 32 0.19 -2.83 16.36
N PHE A 33 0.98 -2.52 17.39
CA PHE A 33 2.01 -3.42 17.93
C PHE A 33 1.46 -4.49 18.89
N GLY A 34 0.15 -4.50 19.17
CA GLY A 34 -0.46 -5.47 20.09
C GLY A 34 -0.18 -5.20 21.58
N LEU A 35 0.50 -4.10 21.92
CA LEU A 35 0.76 -3.69 23.30
C LEU A 35 -0.47 -3.07 23.96
N TYR A 36 -1.37 -2.50 23.15
CA TYR A 36 -2.63 -1.96 23.61
C TYR A 36 -3.80 -2.82 23.10
N PRO A 37 -4.61 -3.44 24.00
CA PRO A 37 -5.69 -4.32 23.58
C PRO A 37 -6.71 -3.62 22.68
N ALA A 38 -7.10 -4.27 21.58
CA ALA A 38 -8.09 -3.72 20.64
C ALA A 38 -9.43 -3.39 21.33
N GLY A 39 -9.84 -4.16 22.35
CA GLY A 39 -11.03 -3.87 23.15
C GLY A 39 -10.98 -2.50 23.83
N GLN A 40 -9.84 -2.14 24.42
CA GLN A 40 -9.61 -0.83 25.07
C GLN A 40 -9.55 0.30 24.04
N PHE A 41 -9.02 0.03 22.84
CA PHE A 41 -9.04 0.98 21.73
C PHE A 41 -10.48 1.33 21.34
N PHE A 42 -11.33 0.31 21.17
CA PHE A 42 -12.73 0.53 20.81
C PHE A 42 -13.54 1.22 21.91
N LEU A 43 -13.24 0.96 23.19
CA LEU A 43 -13.86 1.71 24.30
C LEU A 43 -13.48 3.19 24.25
N SER A 44 -12.20 3.48 24.00
CA SER A 44 -11.69 4.85 23.88
C SER A 44 -12.31 5.58 22.68
N LEU A 45 -12.39 4.92 21.52
CA LEU A 45 -13.05 5.47 20.35
C LEU A 45 -14.54 5.70 20.59
N LYS A 46 -15.23 4.75 21.22
CA LYS A 46 -16.65 4.89 21.57
C LYS A 46 -16.90 6.10 22.47
N ALA A 47 -16.08 6.29 23.51
CA ALA A 47 -16.22 7.43 24.41
C ALA A 47 -16.11 8.78 23.68
N LEU A 48 -15.24 8.87 22.67
CA LEU A 48 -15.10 10.07 21.84
C LEU A 48 -16.27 10.25 20.86
N LEU A 49 -16.86 9.16 20.38
CA LEU A 49 -18.03 9.21 19.48
C LEU A 49 -19.32 9.56 20.24
N ASP A 50 -19.48 9.10 21.49
CA ASP A 50 -20.65 9.40 22.32
C ASP A 50 -20.78 10.92 22.57
N ASP A 51 -19.64 11.62 22.72
CA ASP A 51 -19.55 13.09 22.82
C ASP A 51 -18.65 13.71 21.73
N LEU A 52 -19.06 13.53 20.47
CA LEU A 52 -18.32 13.99 19.30
C LEU A 52 -18.49 15.51 19.06
N VAL A 53 -17.86 16.33 19.91
CA VAL A 53 -17.89 17.80 19.85
C VAL A 53 -16.49 18.38 20.11
N GLY A 54 -16.16 19.50 19.44
CA GLY A 54 -14.93 20.25 19.70
C GLY A 54 -13.68 19.37 19.55
N LEU A 55 -12.81 19.37 20.58
CA LEU A 55 -11.52 18.68 20.54
C LEU A 55 -11.62 17.15 20.40
N ASN A 56 -12.77 16.56 20.75
CA ASN A 56 -12.99 15.12 20.64
C ASN A 56 -13.06 14.66 19.18
N VAL A 57 -13.49 15.55 18.27
CA VAL A 57 -13.52 15.25 16.83
C VAL A 57 -12.12 15.02 16.30
N ASP A 58 -11.21 15.95 16.60
CA ASP A 58 -9.81 15.88 16.19
C ASP A 58 -9.10 14.66 16.80
N ALA A 59 -9.38 14.32 18.07
CA ALA A 59 -8.83 13.14 18.72
C ALA A 59 -9.37 11.82 18.13
N ALA A 60 -10.68 11.74 17.85
CA ALA A 60 -11.31 10.56 17.27
C ALA A 60 -10.78 10.28 15.86
N ALA A 61 -10.67 11.32 15.04
CA ALA A 61 -10.10 11.21 13.71
C ALA A 61 -8.62 10.84 13.73
N ALA A 62 -7.82 11.37 14.66
CA ALA A 62 -6.42 10.99 14.81
C ALA A 62 -6.25 9.49 15.17
N LEU A 63 -7.14 8.93 16.02
CA LEU A 63 -7.18 7.49 16.31
C LEU A 63 -7.48 6.67 15.05
N VAL A 64 -8.52 7.07 14.31
CA VAL A 64 -9.01 6.36 13.13
C VAL A 64 -7.99 6.43 11.98
N GLU A 65 -7.38 7.59 11.75
CA GLU A 65 -6.37 7.78 10.71
C GLU A 65 -5.15 6.88 10.95
N SER A 66 -4.71 6.76 12.21
CA SER A 66 -3.49 6.05 12.58
C SER A 66 -3.65 4.52 12.64
N ALA A 67 -4.76 4.01 13.18
CA ALA A 67 -4.99 2.58 13.40
C ALA A 67 -6.20 1.99 12.66
N GLY A 68 -7.10 2.80 12.09
CA GLY A 68 -8.34 2.33 11.47
C GLY A 68 -8.08 1.33 10.33
N ARG A 69 -7.07 1.59 9.50
CA ARG A 69 -6.68 0.68 8.41
C ARG A 69 -6.14 -0.65 8.94
N TYR A 70 -5.38 -0.65 10.02
CA TYR A 70 -4.88 -1.87 10.65
C TYR A 70 -6.04 -2.71 11.22
N LEU A 71 -6.96 -2.07 11.95
CA LEU A 71 -8.11 -2.76 12.55
C LEU A 71 -9.10 -3.31 11.51
N LEU A 72 -9.26 -2.64 10.36
CA LEU A 72 -10.06 -3.13 9.23
C LEU A 72 -9.41 -4.32 8.50
N ARG A 73 -8.08 -4.45 8.56
CA ARG A 73 -7.36 -5.57 7.92
C ARG A 73 -7.41 -6.86 8.73
N ASN A 74 -7.55 -6.75 10.04
CA ASN A 74 -7.57 -7.91 10.93
C ASN A 74 -9.00 -8.47 11.05
N PRO A 75 -9.24 -9.75 10.69
CA PRO A 75 -10.56 -10.38 10.77
C PRO A 75 -11.29 -10.20 12.12
N PRO A 76 -10.65 -10.35 13.30
CA PRO A 76 -11.37 -10.26 14.58
C PRO A 76 -11.85 -8.84 14.92
N THR A 77 -11.17 -7.80 14.41
CA THR A 77 -11.50 -6.40 14.73
C THR A 77 -12.28 -5.69 13.62
N ARG A 78 -12.33 -6.29 12.42
CA ARG A 78 -12.87 -5.67 11.22
C ARG A 78 -14.32 -5.22 11.37
N THR A 79 -15.23 -6.13 11.72
CA THR A 79 -16.67 -5.82 11.83
C THR A 79 -16.92 -4.71 12.84
N ARG A 80 -16.23 -4.75 13.98
CA ARG A 80 -16.36 -3.73 15.02
C ARG A 80 -15.87 -2.36 14.55
N MET A 81 -14.77 -2.33 13.80
CA MET A 81 -14.25 -1.08 13.22
C MET A 81 -15.16 -0.53 12.12
N GLU A 82 -15.70 -1.37 11.23
CA GLU A 82 -16.66 -0.97 10.19
C GLU A 82 -17.90 -0.30 10.82
N ASN A 83 -18.45 -0.89 11.88
CA ASN A 83 -19.58 -0.32 12.62
C ASN A 83 -19.25 1.04 13.26
N MET A 84 -18.06 1.19 13.86
CA MET A 84 -17.64 2.46 14.46
C MET A 84 -17.43 3.56 13.43
N LEU A 85 -16.91 3.24 12.25
CA LEU A 85 -16.77 4.19 11.15
C LEU A 85 -18.13 4.67 10.61
N GLN A 86 -19.11 3.76 10.52
CA GLN A 86 -20.47 4.13 10.15
C GLN A 86 -21.10 5.08 11.17
N VAL A 87 -20.92 4.81 12.47
CA VAL A 87 -21.39 5.71 13.55
C VAL A 87 -20.72 7.08 13.44
N MET A 88 -19.41 7.13 13.23
CA MET A 88 -18.65 8.38 13.06
C MET A 88 -19.18 9.22 11.88
N MET A 89 -19.43 8.59 10.73
CA MET A 89 -19.99 9.26 9.55
C MET A 89 -21.42 9.74 9.75
N ARG A 90 -22.25 8.96 10.47
CA ARG A 90 -23.61 9.39 10.86
C ARG A 90 -23.56 10.61 11.78
N LEU A 91 -22.70 10.58 12.80
CA LEU A 91 -22.55 11.67 13.77
C LEU A 91 -22.07 12.96 13.11
N LYS A 92 -21.20 12.88 12.09
CA LYS A 92 -20.80 14.04 11.26
C LYS A 92 -22.01 14.80 10.72
N GLY A 93 -23.04 14.09 10.22
CA GLY A 93 -24.24 14.70 9.65
C GLY A 93 -25.24 15.24 10.69
N VAL A 94 -25.30 14.62 11.88
CA VAL A 94 -26.26 14.98 12.93
C VAL A 94 -25.74 16.07 13.87
N ARG A 95 -24.42 16.11 14.14
CA ARG A 95 -23.82 17.01 15.12
C ARG A 95 -23.46 18.39 14.58
N HIS A 96 -23.79 18.70 13.32
CA HIS A 96 -23.47 19.99 12.66
C HIS A 96 -22.03 20.46 12.91
N LEU A 97 -21.08 19.57 12.66
CA LEU A 97 -19.65 19.88 12.82
C LEU A 97 -19.24 21.05 11.93
N ASP A 98 -18.25 21.82 12.37
CA ASP A 98 -17.69 22.87 11.51
C ASP A 98 -17.10 22.25 10.22
N PRO A 99 -16.97 23.03 9.12
CA PRO A 99 -16.48 22.49 7.86
C PRO A 99 -15.10 21.82 7.95
N ARG A 100 -14.23 22.32 8.84
CA ARG A 100 -12.88 21.79 9.05
C ARG A 100 -12.93 20.39 9.68
N GLN A 101 -13.72 20.23 10.73
CA GLN A 101 -13.94 19.00 11.49
C GLN A 101 -14.68 17.97 10.65
N ALA A 102 -15.68 18.39 9.88
CA ALA A 102 -16.38 17.51 8.93
C ALA A 102 -15.41 16.94 7.89
N ALA A 103 -14.56 17.79 7.28
CA ALA A 103 -13.53 17.35 6.33
C ALA A 103 -12.49 16.42 6.99
N LEU A 104 -12.13 16.69 8.24
CA LEU A 104 -11.17 15.88 9.00
C LEU A 104 -11.72 14.47 9.32
N VAL A 105 -13.02 14.36 9.63
CA VAL A 105 -13.71 13.07 9.77
C VAL A 105 -13.73 12.29 8.45
N GLU A 106 -14.03 12.96 7.34
CA GLU A 106 -14.02 12.35 6.01
C GLU A 106 -12.63 11.85 5.62
N ALA A 107 -11.59 12.65 5.82
CA ALA A 107 -10.21 12.28 5.54
C ALA A 107 -9.78 11.03 6.34
N ALA A 108 -10.13 10.97 7.63
CA ALA A 108 -9.86 9.79 8.46
C ALA A 108 -10.61 8.55 7.96
N TYR A 109 -11.89 8.70 7.60
CA TYR A 109 -12.72 7.62 7.05
C TYR A 109 -12.14 7.05 5.74
N TYR A 110 -11.79 7.92 4.79
CA TYR A 110 -11.23 7.49 3.51
C TYR A 110 -9.83 6.89 3.66
N THR A 111 -9.02 7.40 4.58
CA THR A 111 -7.70 6.84 4.88
C THR A 111 -7.81 5.42 5.45
N ALA A 112 -8.77 5.19 6.35
CA ALA A 112 -9.01 3.87 6.92
C ALA A 112 -9.56 2.87 5.87
N THR A 113 -10.52 3.32 5.06
CA THR A 113 -11.22 2.47 4.07
C THR A 113 -10.52 2.35 2.71
N ALA A 114 -9.41 3.09 2.51
CA ALA A 114 -8.65 3.11 1.27
C ALA A 114 -8.42 1.68 0.73
N PRO A 115 -8.74 1.41 -0.56
CA PRO A 115 -8.69 0.08 -1.14
C PRO A 115 -7.39 -0.67 -0.88
N LYS A 116 -7.49 -2.01 -0.85
CA LYS A 116 -6.38 -2.94 -0.53
C LYS A 116 -5.14 -2.77 -1.41
N GLY A 117 -5.26 -2.11 -2.56
CA GLY A 117 -4.13 -1.64 -3.34
C GLY A 117 -4.21 -0.13 -3.48
N GLY A 118 -3.23 0.59 -2.92
CA GLY A 118 -2.89 1.88 -3.53
C GLY A 118 -2.66 1.66 -5.02
N PHE A 119 -2.84 2.70 -5.83
CA PHE A 119 -2.78 2.68 -7.29
C PHE A 119 -1.60 1.89 -7.92
N ASN A 120 -0.58 1.50 -7.14
CA ASN A 120 0.60 0.77 -7.57
C ASN A 120 0.83 -0.63 -6.94
N ALA A 121 -0.09 -1.17 -6.13
CA ALA A 121 0.01 -2.56 -5.67
C ALA A 121 -0.66 -3.51 -6.67
N ALA A 122 -0.30 -3.41 -7.95
CA ALA A 122 -0.58 -4.47 -8.90
C ALA A 122 0.04 -5.74 -8.29
N LYS A 123 -0.80 -6.71 -7.88
CA LYS A 123 -0.36 -8.01 -7.38
C LYS A 123 0.77 -8.46 -8.30
N ARG A 124 2.01 -8.49 -7.79
CA ARG A 124 3.15 -9.02 -8.55
C ARG A 124 2.70 -10.41 -8.96
N LYS A 125 2.47 -10.61 -10.26
CA LYS A 125 2.04 -11.92 -10.78
C LYS A 125 3.09 -12.90 -10.28
N LYS A 126 2.68 -13.89 -9.47
CA LYS A 126 3.59 -14.96 -9.03
C LYS A 126 4.08 -15.63 -10.31
N ARG A 127 5.38 -15.59 -10.53
CA ARG A 127 6.04 -16.19 -11.69
C ARG A 127 7.03 -17.24 -11.20
N PRO A 128 7.30 -18.28 -11.99
CA PRO A 128 8.42 -19.16 -11.74
C PRO A 128 9.74 -18.37 -11.61
N PRO A 129 10.69 -18.80 -10.75
CA PRO A 129 11.97 -18.12 -10.57
C PRO A 129 12.72 -17.87 -11.89
N LEU A 130 12.66 -18.83 -12.80
CA LEU A 130 13.27 -18.75 -14.13
C LEU A 130 12.70 -17.61 -14.98
N HIS A 131 11.38 -17.41 -14.95
CA HIS A 131 10.69 -16.32 -15.63
C HIS A 131 10.97 -14.95 -15.00
N GLU A 132 11.25 -14.89 -13.70
CA GLU A 132 11.69 -13.64 -13.05
C GLU A 132 13.13 -13.30 -13.42
N TYR A 133 14.01 -14.31 -13.48
CA TYR A 133 15.40 -14.15 -13.88
C TYR A 133 15.53 -13.62 -15.33
N ILE A 134 14.84 -14.25 -16.29
CA ILE A 134 14.81 -13.78 -17.70
C ILE A 134 14.32 -12.33 -17.78
N ARG A 135 13.27 -12.01 -17.02
CA ARG A 135 12.70 -10.67 -16.97
C ARG A 135 13.68 -9.65 -16.39
N HIS A 136 14.42 -10.02 -15.35
CA HIS A 136 15.45 -9.18 -14.76
C HIS A 136 16.59 -8.91 -15.75
N LEU A 137 17.07 -9.94 -16.45
CA LEU A 137 18.09 -9.79 -17.49
C LEU A 137 17.67 -8.81 -18.59
N LEU A 138 16.45 -8.96 -19.12
CA LEU A 138 16.00 -8.17 -20.28
C LEU A 138 15.45 -6.78 -19.95
N LEU A 139 14.81 -6.58 -18.79
CA LEU A 139 14.16 -5.29 -18.45
C LEU A 139 14.93 -4.45 -17.44
N VAL A 140 15.83 -5.04 -16.65
CA VAL A 140 16.58 -4.33 -15.61
C VAL A 140 18.05 -4.22 -16.00
N GLN A 141 18.67 -5.34 -16.40
CA GLN A 141 20.11 -5.37 -16.65
C GLN A 141 20.48 -4.89 -18.05
N LEU A 142 19.61 -5.10 -19.06
CA LEU A 142 19.92 -4.79 -20.46
C LEU A 142 20.32 -3.31 -20.65
N SER A 143 21.60 -3.10 -20.91
CA SER A 143 22.22 -1.83 -21.27
C SER A 143 23.29 -2.08 -22.35
N PRO A 144 23.77 -1.04 -23.05
CA PRO A 144 24.84 -1.20 -24.05
C PRO A 144 26.11 -1.83 -23.48
N SER A 145 26.45 -1.55 -22.22
CA SER A 145 27.65 -2.08 -21.55
C SER A 145 27.50 -3.53 -21.07
N THR A 146 26.27 -3.98 -20.80
CA THR A 146 25.99 -5.32 -20.24
C THR A 146 25.48 -6.31 -21.29
N LEU A 147 25.34 -5.90 -22.55
CA LEU A 147 24.77 -6.71 -23.63
C LEU A 147 25.44 -8.08 -23.76
N ALA A 148 26.78 -8.11 -23.78
CA ALA A 148 27.56 -9.35 -23.90
C ALA A 148 27.36 -10.28 -22.69
N ASP A 149 27.22 -9.72 -21.49
CA ASP A 149 26.98 -10.50 -20.27
C ASP A 149 25.57 -11.07 -20.24
N VAL A 150 24.58 -10.27 -20.66
CA VAL A 150 23.19 -10.71 -20.77
C VAL A 150 23.08 -11.82 -21.81
N LEU A 151 23.71 -11.68 -22.98
CA LEU A 151 23.76 -12.71 -24.01
C LEU A 151 24.35 -14.03 -23.48
N ARG A 152 25.54 -13.98 -22.84
CA ARG A 152 26.16 -15.16 -22.23
C ARG A 152 25.29 -15.83 -21.18
N LYS A 153 24.51 -15.05 -20.42
CA LYS A 153 23.57 -15.57 -19.41
C LYS A 153 22.31 -16.17 -20.04
N LEU A 154 21.83 -15.63 -21.16
CA LEU A 154 20.69 -16.18 -21.90
C LEU A 154 21.04 -17.50 -22.59
N LEU A 155 22.26 -17.63 -23.13
CA LEU A 155 22.74 -18.89 -23.75
C LEU A 155 22.87 -20.06 -22.75
N LYS A 156 22.89 -19.78 -21.44
CA LYS A 156 22.95 -20.81 -20.38
C LYS A 156 21.57 -21.28 -19.90
N LEU A 157 20.49 -20.75 -20.47
CA LEU A 157 19.13 -21.12 -20.09
C LEU A 157 18.72 -22.46 -20.73
N PRO A 158 17.82 -23.23 -20.09
CA PRO A 158 17.16 -24.36 -20.73
C PRO A 158 16.25 -23.82 -21.84
N TRP A 159 16.77 -23.79 -23.08
CA TRP A 159 16.18 -23.03 -24.18
C TRP A 159 14.81 -23.55 -24.61
N GLU A 160 14.65 -24.87 -24.68
CA GLU A 160 13.41 -25.55 -25.12
C GLU A 160 12.18 -25.14 -24.30
N GLU A 161 12.35 -24.90 -23.00
CA GLU A 161 11.26 -24.51 -22.10
C GLU A 161 11.03 -22.99 -22.06
N CYS A 162 12.07 -22.19 -22.36
CA CYS A 162 12.08 -20.76 -22.11
C CYS A 162 11.90 -19.89 -23.36
N GLU A 163 12.10 -20.44 -24.56
CA GLU A 163 12.13 -19.71 -25.82
C GLU A 163 10.92 -18.78 -26.00
N GLN A 164 9.71 -19.32 -25.86
CA GLN A 164 8.46 -18.56 -25.99
C GLN A 164 8.37 -17.39 -24.98
N TYR A 165 8.89 -17.60 -23.76
CA TYR A 165 8.85 -16.57 -22.72
C TYR A 165 9.92 -15.49 -22.93
N VAL A 166 11.10 -15.86 -23.45
CA VAL A 166 12.16 -14.93 -23.84
C VAL A 166 11.65 -14.01 -24.96
N LEU A 167 11.08 -14.58 -26.03
CA LEU A 167 10.46 -13.81 -27.13
C LEU A 167 9.39 -12.84 -26.63
N LYS A 168 8.48 -13.32 -25.78
CA LYS A 168 7.45 -12.49 -25.15
C LYS A 168 8.04 -11.33 -24.34
N CYS A 169 9.18 -11.56 -23.68
CA CYS A 169 9.86 -10.54 -22.90
C CYS A 169 10.60 -9.53 -23.79
N MET A 170 11.26 -9.96 -24.88
CA MET A 170 11.90 -9.08 -25.86
C MET A 170 10.89 -8.13 -26.53
N LEU A 171 9.75 -8.65 -27.00
CA LEU A 171 8.66 -7.82 -27.55
C LEU A 171 8.12 -6.82 -26.53
N LYS A 172 8.04 -7.22 -25.26
CA LYS A 172 7.59 -6.34 -24.19
C LYS A 172 8.60 -5.23 -23.88
N VAL A 173 9.90 -5.48 -23.99
CA VAL A 173 10.94 -4.46 -23.79
C VAL A 173 10.78 -3.36 -24.84
N VAL A 174 10.63 -3.73 -26.10
CA VAL A 174 10.42 -2.79 -27.21
C VAL A 174 9.17 -1.94 -26.99
N ARG A 175 8.05 -2.56 -26.58
CA ARG A 175 6.80 -1.85 -26.31
C ARG A 175 6.88 -0.87 -25.12
N VAL A 176 7.69 -1.18 -24.11
CA VAL A 176 7.81 -0.34 -22.90
C VAL A 176 8.84 0.78 -23.11
N ARG A 177 9.92 0.51 -23.86
CA ARG A 177 11.03 1.44 -24.03
C ARG A 177 11.63 1.29 -25.43
N ALA A 178 11.12 2.05 -26.39
CA ALA A 178 11.54 1.97 -27.79
C ALA A 178 13.04 2.26 -28.02
N SER A 179 13.68 3.01 -27.12
CA SER A 179 15.13 3.26 -27.14
C SER A 179 15.99 2.00 -27.04
N ASN A 180 15.44 0.91 -26.48
CA ASN A 180 16.14 -0.37 -26.34
C ASN A 180 16.01 -1.26 -27.58
N LEU A 181 15.33 -0.80 -28.64
CA LEU A 181 15.12 -1.56 -29.86
C LEU A 181 16.44 -2.03 -30.52
N PRO A 182 17.49 -1.20 -30.68
CA PRO A 182 18.74 -1.65 -31.29
C PRO A 182 19.43 -2.76 -30.48
N LEU A 183 19.36 -2.68 -29.15
CA LEU A 183 19.95 -3.68 -28.25
C LEU A 183 19.21 -5.01 -28.35
N ILE A 184 17.89 -4.97 -28.46
CA ILE A 184 17.06 -6.17 -28.63
C ILE A 184 17.29 -6.81 -30.00
N ILE A 185 17.45 -6.01 -31.07
CA ILE A 185 17.75 -6.51 -32.41
C ILE A 185 19.13 -7.21 -32.42
N GLN A 186 20.15 -6.58 -31.85
CA GLN A 186 21.49 -7.17 -31.75
C GLN A 186 21.48 -8.47 -30.94
N LEU A 187 20.77 -8.47 -29.81
CA LEU A 187 20.62 -9.65 -28.96
C LEU A 187 19.85 -10.77 -29.68
N GLY A 188 18.80 -10.42 -30.42
CA GLY A 188 18.03 -11.37 -31.23
C GLY A 188 18.86 -11.97 -32.35
N TYR A 189 19.60 -11.14 -33.10
CA TYR A 189 20.48 -11.61 -34.16
C TYR A 189 21.55 -12.57 -33.61
N ALA A 190 22.17 -12.23 -32.48
CA ALA A 190 23.15 -13.10 -31.84
C ALA A 190 22.53 -14.43 -31.39
N LEU A 191 21.32 -14.42 -30.82
CA LEU A 191 20.64 -15.65 -30.39
C LEU A 191 20.18 -16.51 -31.58
N ALA A 192 19.78 -15.90 -32.69
CA ALA A 192 19.38 -16.61 -33.91
C ALA A 192 20.52 -17.39 -34.56
N GLN A 193 21.79 -17.01 -34.33
CA GLN A 193 22.95 -17.77 -34.79
C GLN A 193 23.16 -19.09 -34.01
N TYR A 194 22.66 -19.17 -32.77
CA TYR A 194 22.80 -20.37 -31.93
C TYR A 194 21.54 -21.23 -31.94
N TYR A 195 20.36 -20.64 -32.12
CA TYR A 195 19.07 -21.34 -32.12
C TYR A 195 18.32 -21.07 -33.43
N ASN A 196 18.32 -22.06 -34.34
CA ASN A 196 17.63 -21.96 -35.63
C ASN A 196 16.12 -21.72 -35.50
N SER A 197 15.50 -22.15 -34.39
CA SER A 197 14.08 -21.92 -34.09
C SER A 197 13.73 -20.44 -33.89
N LEU A 198 14.66 -19.64 -33.35
CA LEU A 198 14.49 -18.21 -33.15
C LEU A 198 14.59 -17.41 -34.46
N GLY A 199 15.45 -17.83 -35.38
CA GLY A 199 15.63 -17.17 -36.66
C GLY A 199 14.37 -17.21 -37.54
N ILE A 200 13.47 -18.17 -37.29
CA ILE A 200 12.20 -18.34 -38.00
C ILE A 200 11.05 -17.59 -37.27
N ALA A 201 11.17 -17.37 -35.96
CA ALA A 201 10.11 -16.83 -35.11
C ALA A 201 10.19 -15.30 -34.86
N MET A 202 11.32 -14.66 -35.19
CA MET A 202 11.52 -13.20 -35.07
C MET A 202 11.19 -12.44 -36.35
#